data_AF-A0A7H8S542-F1
#
_entry.id   AF-A0A7H8S542-F1
#
_cell.length_a   1.000
_cell.length_b   1.000
_cell.length_c   1.000
_cell.angle_alpha   90.00
_cell.angle_beta   90.00
_cell.angle_gamma   90.00
#
_symmetry.space_group_name_H-M   'P 1'
#
loop_
_entity.id
_entity.type
_entity.pdbx_description
1 polymer ?
#
loop_
_entity_poly.entity_id
_entity_poly.type
_entity_poly.pdbx_seq_one_letter_code
_entity_poly.pdbx_strand_id
1 'polypeptide(L)'
;MRNFEKSEAAHKKAVDLMPGGVNSPVRAFNSVDMTPIFTEQGKGSKITDIDGNEYIDYVLSWGPLILGHADDRVVSSLKEATEKGTSFGTSTIMENKLAELVIDRVPSVEMVRMVNSGTEATMSALRVARGYTGRNKILKFQGNYHGHSDSLLIKAGSGVATLGLPDSPGVPESIVKNTITVPYNDVESVRYAFSEYGDDIAAVIAEPVSGNMGVVPPTENFLQELRKITEENGSLLIFDEVMTGFRVGYNSAQGYFGVTPDMTCLGKVIGGGLPVGAYGGRRDIIESVAPTGSIYQAGTLSGNPLAMTAGYETLTALDASSYEEINRKVDKLAEGYKQAAIDYDIPLQINRAGSMVGFFFTNEPVINFETAQNANLDYFAQYYRAMIEEGILLPPSQFEGVFLSTAHTDEDIDKTIEAVNKAFSKIEK
;
A
#
# COMPACT_ATOMS: atom_id res chain seq x y z
N MET A 1 -28.72 -14.30 5.79
CA MET A 1 -27.85 -14.52 4.63
C MET A 1 -28.01 -13.29 3.75
N ARG A 2 -26.91 -12.64 3.41
CA ARG A 2 -26.93 -11.45 2.55
C ARG A 2 -27.30 -11.84 1.12
N ASN A 3 -27.84 -10.89 0.35
CA ASN A 3 -28.16 -11.09 -1.07
C ASN A 3 -27.08 -10.44 -1.94
N PHE A 4 -26.67 -11.10 -3.02
CA PHE A 4 -25.65 -10.62 -3.97
C PHE A 4 -26.11 -10.66 -5.44
N GLU A 5 -27.41 -10.88 -5.69
CA GLU A 5 -27.96 -11.06 -7.04
C GLU A 5 -27.61 -9.93 -8.02
N LYS A 6 -27.64 -8.66 -7.58
CA LYS A 6 -27.30 -7.54 -8.47
C LYS A 6 -25.79 -7.48 -8.71
N SER A 7 -24.97 -7.72 -7.69
CA SER A 7 -23.51 -7.80 -7.82
C SER A 7 -23.10 -8.90 -8.79
N GLU A 8 -23.73 -10.08 -8.71
CA GLU A 8 -23.54 -11.18 -9.66
C GLU A 8 -23.93 -10.80 -11.09
N ALA A 9 -25.10 -10.18 -11.28
CA ALA A 9 -25.54 -9.73 -12.59
C ALA A 9 -24.61 -8.65 -13.19
N ALA A 10 -24.13 -7.72 -12.35
CA ALA A 10 -23.20 -6.67 -12.75
C ALA A 10 -21.82 -7.26 -13.13
N HIS A 11 -21.30 -8.20 -12.34
CA HIS A 11 -20.03 -8.86 -12.62
C HIS A 11 -20.09 -9.69 -13.91
N LYS A 12 -21.17 -10.45 -14.11
CA LYS A 12 -21.39 -11.22 -15.34
C LYS A 12 -21.32 -10.33 -16.59
N LYS A 13 -21.94 -9.15 -16.53
CA LYS A 13 -21.84 -8.16 -17.62
C LYS A 13 -20.42 -7.61 -17.75
N ALA A 14 -19.75 -7.35 -16.63
CA ALA A 14 -18.41 -6.76 -16.62
C ALA A 14 -17.36 -7.67 -17.29
N VAL A 15 -17.48 -9.00 -17.16
CA VAL A 15 -16.57 -9.98 -17.78
C VAL A 15 -16.50 -9.84 -19.30
N ASP A 16 -17.60 -9.47 -19.95
CA ASP A 16 -17.64 -9.21 -21.40
C ASP A 16 -17.04 -7.84 -21.80
N LEU A 17 -16.75 -6.97 -20.82
CA LEU A 17 -16.31 -5.59 -21.04
C LEU A 17 -14.84 -5.36 -20.65
N MET A 18 -14.35 -6.07 -19.63
CA MET A 18 -13.03 -5.87 -19.03
C MET A 18 -12.37 -7.23 -18.76
N PRO A 19 -11.03 -7.36 -18.84
CA PRO A 19 -10.34 -8.60 -18.49
C PRO A 19 -10.69 -9.07 -17.07
N GLY A 20 -11.28 -10.26 -16.95
CA GLY A 20 -11.76 -10.78 -15.66
C GLY A 20 -12.86 -9.94 -15.01
N GLY A 21 -13.52 -9.05 -15.76
CA GLY A 21 -14.57 -8.17 -15.26
C GLY A 21 -14.10 -7.02 -14.36
N VAL A 22 -12.79 -6.71 -14.34
CA VAL A 22 -12.21 -5.76 -13.38
C VAL A 22 -11.11 -4.88 -13.99
N ASN A 23 -10.90 -3.70 -13.39
CA ASN A 23 -9.80 -2.78 -13.74
C ASN A 23 -8.53 -2.98 -12.87
N SER A 24 -8.58 -3.90 -11.90
CA SER A 24 -7.43 -4.30 -11.08
C SER A 24 -7.64 -5.73 -10.60
N PRO A 25 -6.66 -6.65 -10.75
CA PRO A 25 -6.87 -8.09 -10.57
C PRO A 25 -7.47 -8.49 -9.22
N VAL A 26 -7.04 -7.86 -8.13
CA VAL A 26 -7.50 -8.19 -6.77
C VAL A 26 -9.00 -7.95 -6.56
N ARG A 27 -9.62 -7.08 -7.37
CA ARG A 27 -11.06 -6.79 -7.32
C ARG A 27 -11.91 -7.93 -7.88
N ALA A 28 -11.31 -8.95 -8.51
CA ALA A 28 -12.03 -10.12 -9.00
C ALA A 28 -12.36 -11.13 -7.89
N PHE A 29 -11.82 -10.95 -6.67
CA PHE A 29 -12.11 -11.79 -5.50
C PHE A 29 -11.72 -13.28 -5.71
N ASN A 30 -10.89 -13.58 -6.70
CA ASN A 30 -10.45 -14.95 -7.02
C ASN A 30 -9.80 -15.67 -5.82
N SER A 31 -9.07 -14.95 -4.96
CA SER A 31 -8.37 -15.53 -3.81
C SER A 31 -9.31 -16.02 -2.70
N VAL A 32 -10.59 -15.64 -2.72
CA VAL A 32 -11.59 -16.00 -1.71
C VAL A 32 -12.79 -16.75 -2.30
N ASP A 33 -12.74 -17.02 -3.61
CA ASP A 33 -13.80 -17.72 -4.37
C ASP A 33 -15.19 -17.15 -4.08
N MET A 34 -15.33 -15.83 -4.29
CA MET A 34 -16.58 -15.11 -4.15
C MET A 34 -16.81 -14.21 -5.36
N THR A 35 -18.08 -13.99 -5.71
CA THR A 35 -18.45 -12.90 -6.62
C THR A 35 -17.98 -11.56 -6.05
N PRO A 36 -17.33 -10.70 -6.86
CA PRO A 36 -16.98 -9.35 -6.45
C PRO A 36 -18.19 -8.54 -5.97
N ILE A 37 -18.01 -7.83 -4.85
CA ILE A 37 -19.01 -6.89 -4.33
C ILE A 37 -18.96 -5.60 -5.14
N PHE A 38 -20.09 -5.18 -5.70
CA PHE A 38 -20.22 -3.90 -6.39
C PHE A 38 -20.70 -2.83 -5.40
N THR A 39 -19.82 -1.89 -5.04
CA THR A 39 -20.13 -0.79 -4.12
C THR A 39 -20.93 0.31 -4.80
N GLU A 40 -22.00 0.79 -4.16
CA GLU A 40 -22.79 1.95 -4.61
C GLU A 40 -22.29 3.24 -3.95
N GLN A 41 -22.07 3.22 -2.63
CA GLN A 41 -21.71 4.40 -1.85
C GLN A 41 -20.91 4.06 -0.58
N GLY A 42 -20.31 5.07 0.04
CA GLY A 42 -19.66 4.95 1.35
C GLY A 42 -19.68 6.25 2.14
N LYS A 43 -19.68 6.14 3.47
CA LYS A 43 -19.55 7.26 4.41
C LYS A 43 -18.85 6.79 5.69
N GLY A 44 -17.84 7.53 6.15
CA GLY A 44 -17.07 7.19 7.35
C GLY A 44 -16.37 5.83 7.21
N SER A 45 -16.53 4.95 8.20
CA SER A 45 -15.98 3.59 8.19
C SER A 45 -16.80 2.60 7.35
N LYS A 46 -17.85 3.03 6.64
CA LYS A 46 -18.82 2.11 6.04
C LYS A 46 -19.00 2.28 4.55
N ILE A 47 -19.34 1.17 3.90
CA ILE A 47 -19.82 1.14 2.51
C ILE A 47 -21.18 0.43 2.40
N THR A 48 -21.91 0.73 1.34
CA THR A 48 -23.14 0.03 0.94
C THR A 48 -22.98 -0.49 -0.49
N ASP A 49 -23.26 -1.78 -0.72
CA ASP A 49 -23.27 -2.37 -2.05
C ASP A 49 -24.57 -2.10 -2.82
N ILE A 50 -24.59 -2.43 -4.11
CA ILE A 50 -25.75 -2.24 -4.99
C ILE A 50 -26.97 -3.10 -4.60
N ASP A 51 -26.75 -4.14 -3.79
CA ASP A 51 -27.77 -5.01 -3.22
C ASP A 51 -28.38 -4.42 -1.92
N GLY A 52 -27.78 -3.36 -1.37
CA GLY A 52 -28.24 -2.65 -0.17
C GLY A 52 -27.62 -3.16 1.13
N ASN A 53 -26.61 -4.02 1.05
CA ASN A 53 -25.91 -4.53 2.22
C ASN A 53 -24.89 -3.49 2.71
N GLU A 54 -24.87 -3.23 4.02
CA GLU A 54 -23.87 -2.35 4.66
C GLU A 54 -22.70 -3.15 5.24
N TYR A 55 -21.49 -2.63 5.09
CA TYR A 55 -20.26 -3.22 5.63
C TYR A 55 -19.41 -2.20 6.39
N ILE A 56 -18.79 -2.63 7.50
CA ILE A 56 -17.62 -1.93 8.07
C ILE A 56 -16.44 -2.23 7.15
N ASP A 57 -15.80 -1.20 6.63
CA ASP A 57 -14.79 -1.28 5.57
C ASP A 57 -13.37 -1.16 6.12
N TYR A 58 -12.64 -2.26 6.04
CA TYR A 58 -11.22 -2.37 6.35
C TYR A 58 -10.33 -2.44 5.09
N VAL A 59 -10.90 -2.32 3.89
CA VAL A 59 -10.18 -2.16 2.62
C VAL A 59 -9.80 -0.70 2.44
N LEU A 60 -10.75 0.23 2.65
CA LEU A 60 -10.53 1.68 2.56
C LEU A 60 -9.85 2.10 1.25
N SER A 61 -10.33 1.51 0.14
CA SER A 61 -9.75 1.66 -1.20
C SER A 61 -8.28 1.21 -1.30
N TRP A 62 -7.89 0.21 -0.51
CA TRP A 62 -6.53 -0.31 -0.36
C TRP A 62 -5.58 0.64 0.37
N GLY A 63 -6.11 1.50 1.25
CA GLY A 63 -5.34 2.43 2.10
C GLY A 63 -5.58 3.94 1.96
N PRO A 64 -5.96 4.53 0.81
CA PRO A 64 -6.12 5.98 0.64
C PRO A 64 -7.07 6.66 1.62
N LEU A 65 -8.13 5.96 2.02
CA LEU A 65 -9.24 6.54 2.79
C LEU A 65 -8.97 6.53 4.29
N ILE A 66 -7.85 7.12 4.71
CA ILE A 66 -7.45 7.20 6.12
C ILE A 66 -8.43 8.01 6.99
N LEU A 67 -9.19 8.93 6.39
CA LEU A 67 -10.28 9.64 7.05
C LEU A 67 -11.64 8.93 6.94
N GLY A 68 -11.68 7.79 6.26
CA GLY A 68 -12.92 7.13 5.84
C GLY A 68 -13.48 7.68 4.53
N HIS A 69 -14.64 7.16 4.15
CA HIS A 69 -15.35 7.55 2.93
C HIS A 69 -16.05 8.90 3.09
N ALA A 70 -15.98 9.73 2.05
CA ALA A 70 -16.72 10.99 1.95
C ALA A 70 -16.60 11.88 3.20
N ASP A 71 -15.38 12.11 3.69
CA ASP A 71 -15.10 13.10 4.74
C ASP A 71 -15.61 14.48 4.32
N ASP A 72 -16.35 15.15 5.19
CA ASP A 72 -17.07 16.37 4.81
C ASP A 72 -16.13 17.54 4.47
N ARG A 73 -14.93 17.60 5.07
CA ARG A 73 -13.92 18.61 4.76
C ARG A 73 -13.41 18.42 3.33
N VAL A 74 -13.01 17.18 3.02
CA VAL A 74 -12.51 16.79 1.69
C VAL A 74 -13.57 17.01 0.62
N VAL A 75 -14.81 16.54 0.86
CA VAL A 75 -15.92 16.68 -0.10
C VAL A 75 -16.27 18.15 -0.35
N SER A 76 -16.30 18.99 0.69
CA SER A 76 -16.59 20.42 0.54
C SER A 76 -15.53 21.11 -0.32
N SER A 77 -14.24 20.93 -0.01
CA SER A 77 -13.16 21.55 -0.78
C SER A 77 -13.08 21.01 -2.21
N LEU A 78 -13.42 19.73 -2.43
CA LEU A 78 -13.53 19.17 -3.78
C LEU A 78 -14.63 19.84 -4.60
N LYS A 79 -15.81 20.09 -4.03
CA LYS A 79 -16.90 20.80 -4.72
C LYS A 79 -16.43 22.18 -5.16
N GLU A 80 -15.83 22.95 -4.27
CA GLU A 80 -15.29 24.28 -4.60
C GLU A 80 -14.19 24.22 -5.68
N ALA A 81 -13.33 23.20 -5.65
CA ALA A 81 -12.31 23.02 -6.67
C ALA A 81 -12.94 22.69 -8.04
N THR A 82 -13.99 21.86 -8.08
CA THR A 82 -14.67 21.52 -9.33
C THR A 82 -15.34 22.72 -9.99
N GLU A 83 -15.90 23.66 -9.21
CA GLU A 83 -16.50 24.89 -9.73
C GLU A 83 -15.50 25.80 -10.43
N LYS A 84 -14.21 25.70 -10.08
CA LYS A 84 -13.11 26.49 -10.67
C LYS A 84 -12.42 25.78 -11.85
N GLY A 85 -12.71 24.51 -12.08
CA GLY A 85 -12.05 23.65 -13.06
C GLY A 85 -11.05 22.69 -12.43
N THR A 86 -11.04 21.45 -12.91
CA THR A 86 -10.30 20.34 -12.28
C THR A 86 -8.85 20.20 -12.74
N SER A 87 -8.49 20.80 -13.88
CA SER A 87 -7.14 20.78 -14.45
C SER A 87 -6.94 21.97 -15.39
N PHE A 88 -5.71 22.50 -15.45
CA PHE A 88 -5.36 23.69 -16.24
C PHE A 88 -4.18 23.50 -17.20
N GLY A 89 -3.33 22.48 -16.99
CA GLY A 89 -2.07 22.34 -17.73
C GLY A 89 -1.03 23.44 -17.44
N THR A 90 -1.25 24.23 -16.39
CA THR A 90 -0.38 25.30 -15.88
C THR A 90 -0.28 25.19 -14.36
N SER A 91 0.73 25.83 -13.77
CA SER A 91 0.99 25.78 -12.33
C SER A 91 -0.08 26.46 -11.48
N THR A 92 -0.29 25.94 -10.27
CA THR A 92 -1.32 26.35 -9.33
C THR A 92 -0.76 26.50 -7.91
N ILE A 93 -1.42 27.32 -7.08
CA ILE A 93 -1.01 27.50 -5.68
C ILE A 93 -1.20 26.21 -4.87
N MET A 94 -2.14 25.35 -5.25
CA MET A 94 -2.43 24.12 -4.49
C MET A 94 -1.29 23.10 -4.61
N GLU A 95 -0.58 23.07 -5.75
CA GLU A 95 0.64 22.28 -5.89
C GLU A 95 1.70 22.70 -4.86
N ASN A 96 1.92 24.01 -4.69
CA ASN A 96 2.89 24.52 -3.71
C ASN A 96 2.50 24.14 -2.28
N LYS A 97 1.22 24.33 -1.92
CA LYS A 97 0.71 24.00 -0.58
C LYS A 97 0.89 22.54 -0.21
N LEU A 98 0.54 21.63 -1.12
CA LEU A 98 0.71 20.19 -0.85
C LEU A 98 2.19 19.80 -0.84
N ALA A 99 3.02 20.39 -1.71
CA ALA A 99 4.46 20.15 -1.71
C ALA A 99 5.12 20.59 -0.38
N GLU A 100 4.79 21.79 0.12
CA GLU A 100 5.25 22.29 1.41
C GLU A 100 4.85 21.36 2.56
N LEU A 101 3.59 20.91 2.57
CA LEU A 101 3.10 19.99 3.60
C LEU A 101 3.79 18.62 3.53
N VAL A 102 4.05 18.09 2.34
CA VAL A 102 4.78 16.82 2.20
C VAL A 102 6.23 16.94 2.68
N ILE A 103 6.91 18.05 2.33
CA ILE A 103 8.29 18.34 2.77
C ILE A 103 8.36 18.43 4.31
N ASP A 104 7.39 19.09 4.94
CA ASP A 104 7.32 19.18 6.41
C ASP A 104 7.04 17.81 7.07
N ARG A 105 6.20 16.99 6.44
CA ARG A 105 5.71 15.74 7.05
C ARG A 105 6.64 14.54 6.84
N VAL A 106 7.45 14.51 5.78
CA VAL A 106 8.24 13.33 5.37
C VAL A 106 9.75 13.62 5.50
N PRO A 107 10.45 13.03 6.49
CA PRO A 107 11.82 13.39 6.87
C PRO A 107 12.86 13.47 5.74
N SER A 108 12.82 12.58 4.75
CA SER A 108 13.81 12.56 3.66
C SER A 108 13.55 13.58 2.55
N VAL A 109 12.38 14.23 2.53
CA VAL A 109 11.89 14.94 1.34
C VAL A 109 12.22 16.41 1.45
N GLU A 110 13.27 16.84 0.77
CA GLU A 110 13.66 18.26 0.64
C GLU A 110 13.08 18.90 -0.62
N MET A 111 12.75 18.09 -1.62
CA MET A 111 12.07 18.45 -2.87
C MET A 111 11.20 17.28 -3.33
N VAL A 112 10.03 17.58 -3.91
CA VAL A 112 9.04 16.57 -4.31
C VAL A 112 8.48 16.84 -5.71
N ARG A 113 8.16 15.78 -6.43
CA ARG A 113 7.42 15.80 -7.69
C ARG A 113 6.12 14.99 -7.55
N MET A 114 4.99 15.62 -7.87
CA MET A 114 3.70 14.95 -7.96
C MET A 114 3.56 14.18 -9.27
N VAL A 115 2.91 13.03 -9.21
CA VAL A 115 2.57 12.13 -10.33
C VAL A 115 1.17 11.54 -10.09
N ASN A 116 0.69 10.66 -10.96
CA ASN A 116 -0.70 10.20 -10.96
C ASN A 116 -0.91 8.84 -10.27
N SER A 117 0.17 8.13 -9.94
CA SER A 117 0.08 6.85 -9.21
C SER A 117 1.37 6.49 -8.47
N GLY A 118 1.29 5.51 -7.59
CA GLY A 118 2.48 4.89 -6.99
C GLY A 118 3.40 4.24 -8.03
N THR A 119 2.85 3.61 -9.07
CA THR A 119 3.64 3.05 -10.19
C THR A 119 4.47 4.14 -10.88
N GLU A 120 3.88 5.30 -11.14
CA GLU A 120 4.61 6.42 -11.75
C GLU A 120 5.69 6.96 -10.80
N ALA A 121 5.44 6.95 -9.49
CA ALA A 121 6.41 7.41 -8.50
C ALA A 121 7.64 6.49 -8.47
N THR A 122 7.42 5.19 -8.31
CA THR A 122 8.51 4.20 -8.21
C THR A 122 9.29 4.10 -9.52
N MET A 123 8.62 4.04 -10.68
CA MET A 123 9.32 3.97 -11.96
C MET A 123 10.17 5.23 -12.23
N SER A 124 9.71 6.39 -11.75
CA SER A 124 10.45 7.65 -11.85
C SER A 124 11.64 7.66 -10.90
N ALA A 125 11.46 7.25 -9.64
CA ALA A 125 12.54 7.14 -8.67
C ALA A 125 13.66 6.20 -9.13
N LEU A 126 13.32 5.04 -9.74
CA LEU A 126 14.34 4.16 -10.31
C LEU A 126 15.10 4.80 -11.48
N ARG A 127 14.41 5.57 -12.34
CA ARG A 127 15.05 6.31 -13.43
C ARG A 127 15.99 7.39 -12.89
N VAL A 128 15.56 8.11 -11.86
CA VAL A 128 16.39 9.12 -11.17
C VAL A 128 17.61 8.47 -10.55
N ALA A 129 17.46 7.35 -9.83
CA ALA A 129 18.58 6.66 -9.22
C ALA A 129 19.63 6.21 -10.25
N ARG A 130 19.18 5.59 -11.35
CA ARG A 130 20.06 5.17 -12.45
C ARG A 130 20.78 6.37 -13.07
N GLY A 131 20.06 7.45 -13.37
CA GLY A 131 20.66 8.64 -13.99
C GLY A 131 21.59 9.43 -13.06
N TYR A 132 21.29 9.48 -11.77
CA TYR A 132 22.11 10.16 -10.76
C TYR A 132 23.41 9.40 -10.46
N THR A 133 23.34 8.07 -10.33
CA THR A 133 24.51 7.22 -10.01
C THR A 133 25.31 6.79 -11.24
N GLY A 134 24.71 6.83 -12.44
CA GLY A 134 25.30 6.28 -13.66
C GLY A 134 25.32 4.75 -13.72
N ARG A 135 24.59 4.07 -12.81
CA ARG A 135 24.58 2.61 -12.64
C ARG A 135 23.29 1.98 -13.19
N ASN A 136 23.32 0.69 -13.47
CA ASN A 136 22.24 0.01 -14.19
C ASN A 136 21.29 -0.79 -13.28
N LYS A 137 21.84 -1.51 -12.30
CA LYS A 137 21.08 -2.50 -11.52
C LYS A 137 20.28 -1.83 -10.43
N ILE A 138 19.15 -2.42 -10.12
CA ILE A 138 18.37 -2.11 -8.91
C ILE A 138 18.22 -3.39 -8.12
N LEU A 139 18.11 -3.27 -6.80
CA LEU A 139 17.82 -4.38 -5.90
C LEU A 139 16.44 -4.15 -5.27
N LYS A 140 15.58 -5.18 -5.31
CA LYS A 140 14.27 -5.21 -4.65
C LYS A 140 14.12 -6.47 -3.81
N PHE A 141 13.03 -6.54 -3.05
CA PHE A 141 12.73 -7.68 -2.20
C PHE A 141 11.61 -8.56 -2.79
N GLN A 142 11.70 -9.87 -2.57
CA GLN A 142 10.62 -10.82 -2.87
C GLN A 142 9.39 -10.49 -2.01
N GLY A 143 8.20 -10.61 -2.58
CA GLY A 143 6.95 -10.30 -1.88
C GLY A 143 6.59 -8.81 -1.85
N ASN A 144 7.56 -7.90 -2.04
CA ASN A 144 7.29 -6.48 -2.21
C ASN A 144 6.74 -6.18 -3.61
N TYR A 145 5.80 -5.23 -3.69
CA TYR A 145 5.22 -4.76 -4.94
C TYR A 145 5.28 -3.23 -5.02
N HIS A 146 5.92 -2.76 -6.10
CA HIS A 146 6.26 -1.35 -6.30
C HIS A 146 5.56 -0.79 -7.55
N GLY A 147 4.39 -1.33 -7.91
CA GLY A 147 3.74 -1.02 -9.19
C GLY A 147 4.23 -1.90 -10.33
N HIS A 148 3.62 -1.72 -11.50
CA HIS A 148 3.74 -2.64 -12.64
C HIS A 148 4.73 -2.18 -13.72
N SER A 149 5.77 -1.44 -13.33
CA SER A 149 6.85 -1.11 -14.28
C SER A 149 7.71 -2.35 -14.57
N ASP A 150 8.21 -2.49 -15.80
CA ASP A 150 8.94 -3.67 -16.25
C ASP A 150 10.08 -4.10 -15.30
N SER A 151 10.87 -3.14 -14.79
CA SER A 151 11.97 -3.42 -13.84
C SER A 151 11.49 -3.95 -12.48
N LEU A 152 10.22 -3.81 -12.14
CA LEU A 152 9.63 -4.17 -10.85
C LEU A 152 8.75 -5.43 -10.91
N LEU A 153 8.46 -5.95 -12.11
CA LEU A 153 7.65 -7.17 -12.34
C LEU A 153 8.47 -8.47 -12.29
N ILE A 154 9.64 -8.44 -11.63
CA ILE A 154 10.51 -9.61 -11.42
C ILE A 154 10.26 -10.15 -10.01
N LYS A 155 9.77 -11.39 -9.90
CA LYS A 155 9.28 -11.99 -8.65
C LYS A 155 8.49 -11.00 -7.78
N ALA A 156 7.53 -10.31 -8.40
CA ALA A 156 6.64 -9.38 -7.71
C ALA A 156 5.70 -10.14 -6.75
N GLY A 157 5.18 -9.46 -5.73
CA GLY A 157 4.42 -10.05 -4.62
C GLY A 157 3.13 -10.80 -4.97
N SER A 158 2.25 -10.94 -3.99
CA SER A 158 1.14 -11.91 -4.02
C SER A 158 0.27 -11.84 -5.28
N GLY A 159 -0.10 -10.67 -5.80
CA GLY A 159 -0.91 -10.57 -7.02
C GLY A 159 -0.30 -11.21 -8.28
N VAL A 160 1.03 -11.20 -8.43
CA VAL A 160 1.72 -11.87 -9.55
C VAL A 160 1.94 -13.36 -9.23
N ALA A 161 2.22 -13.68 -7.96
CA ALA A 161 2.38 -15.05 -7.49
C ALA A 161 1.07 -15.86 -7.53
N THR A 162 -0.08 -15.26 -7.21
CA THR A 162 -1.43 -15.86 -7.26
C THR A 162 -1.82 -16.24 -8.70
N LEU A 163 -1.24 -15.57 -9.70
CA LEU A 163 -1.40 -15.92 -11.11
C LEU A 163 -0.41 -17.02 -11.58
N GLY A 164 0.45 -17.53 -10.69
CA GLY A 164 1.41 -18.60 -10.99
C GLY A 164 2.56 -18.19 -11.92
N LEU A 165 2.82 -16.87 -12.07
CA LEU A 165 3.84 -16.36 -12.97
C LEU A 165 5.17 -16.13 -12.22
N PRO A 166 6.27 -16.82 -12.57
CA PRO A 166 7.57 -16.58 -11.94
C PRO A 166 8.11 -15.17 -12.24
N ASP A 167 7.81 -14.67 -13.46
CA ASP A 167 8.00 -13.30 -13.95
C ASP A 167 6.85 -12.98 -14.94
N SER A 168 6.49 -11.70 -15.12
CA SER A 168 5.43 -11.34 -16.07
C SER A 168 5.89 -11.50 -17.53
N PRO A 169 5.18 -12.28 -18.38
CA PRO A 169 5.41 -12.27 -19.82
C PRO A 169 5.33 -10.85 -20.39
N GLY A 170 6.13 -10.57 -21.43
CA GLY A 170 6.21 -9.26 -22.07
C GLY A 170 7.33 -8.36 -21.54
N VAL A 171 7.98 -8.71 -20.43
CA VAL A 171 9.18 -8.02 -19.93
C VAL A 171 10.43 -8.57 -20.64
N PRO A 172 11.20 -7.76 -21.40
CA PRO A 172 12.41 -8.22 -22.06
C PRO A 172 13.50 -8.65 -21.09
N GLU A 173 14.24 -9.71 -21.41
CA GLU A 173 15.39 -10.20 -20.62
C GLU A 173 16.45 -9.10 -20.36
N SER A 174 16.59 -8.16 -21.29
CA SER A 174 17.48 -7.01 -21.15
C SER A 174 17.10 -6.06 -20.00
N ILE A 175 15.83 -6.06 -19.57
CA ILE A 175 15.34 -5.37 -18.37
C ILE A 175 15.49 -6.30 -17.15
N VAL A 176 15.07 -7.56 -17.26
CA VAL A 176 15.14 -8.56 -16.17
C VAL A 176 16.54 -8.62 -15.55
N LYS A 177 17.59 -8.70 -16.37
CA LYS A 177 18.99 -8.82 -15.92
C LYS A 177 19.50 -7.64 -15.08
N ASN A 178 18.77 -6.52 -15.08
CA ASN A 178 19.11 -5.31 -14.33
C ASN A 178 18.29 -5.17 -13.04
N THR A 179 17.59 -6.22 -12.62
CA THR A 179 16.83 -6.28 -11.36
C THR A 179 17.31 -7.48 -10.54
N ILE A 180 17.95 -7.20 -9.41
CA ILE A 180 18.31 -8.19 -8.41
C ILE A 180 17.15 -8.33 -7.43
N THR A 181 16.79 -9.56 -7.09
CA THR A 181 15.76 -9.84 -6.07
C THR A 181 16.34 -10.71 -4.97
N VAL A 182 16.16 -10.28 -3.71
CA VAL A 182 16.54 -11.02 -2.51
C VAL A 182 15.34 -11.18 -1.56
N PRO A 183 15.35 -12.12 -0.61
CA PRO A 183 14.28 -12.22 0.39
C PRO A 183 14.18 -10.96 1.26
N TYR A 184 12.96 -10.51 1.55
CA TYR A 184 12.74 -9.44 2.54
C TYR A 184 13.23 -9.91 3.92
N ASN A 185 13.79 -9.00 4.72
CA ASN A 185 14.43 -9.29 6.02
C ASN A 185 15.71 -10.16 5.97
N ASP A 186 16.29 -10.41 4.80
CA ASP A 186 17.57 -11.11 4.65
C ASP A 186 18.71 -10.15 4.29
N VAL A 187 19.36 -9.60 5.33
CA VAL A 187 20.52 -8.68 5.17
C VAL A 187 21.72 -9.38 4.53
N GLU A 188 21.93 -10.67 4.81
CA GLU A 188 23.11 -11.39 4.30
C GLU A 188 23.03 -11.60 2.78
N SER A 189 21.84 -11.89 2.26
CA SER A 189 21.60 -11.89 0.81
C SER A 189 21.83 -10.50 0.18
N VAL A 190 21.48 -9.41 0.88
CA VAL A 190 21.80 -8.05 0.42
C VAL A 190 23.31 -7.84 0.38
N ARG A 191 24.05 -8.19 1.44
CA ARG A 191 25.52 -8.07 1.48
C ARG A 191 26.16 -8.87 0.35
N TYR A 192 25.71 -10.09 0.11
CA TYR A 192 26.19 -10.92 -1.00
C TYR A 192 25.90 -10.27 -2.36
N ALA A 193 24.69 -9.73 -2.58
CA ALA A 193 24.40 -9.01 -3.81
C ALA A 193 25.32 -7.80 -4.03
N PHE A 194 25.66 -7.07 -2.96
CA PHE A 194 26.60 -5.96 -3.03
C PHE A 194 28.05 -6.39 -3.21
N SER A 195 28.49 -7.53 -2.68
CA SER A 195 29.85 -8.04 -2.95
C SER A 195 30.04 -8.41 -4.41
N GLU A 196 28.99 -8.91 -5.07
CA GLU A 196 29.04 -9.32 -6.48
C GLU A 196 28.78 -8.17 -7.45
N TYR A 197 27.89 -7.23 -7.10
CA TYR A 197 27.34 -6.25 -8.04
C TYR A 197 27.36 -4.80 -7.55
N GLY A 198 27.93 -4.51 -6.37
CA GLY A 198 27.83 -3.21 -5.68
C GLY A 198 28.16 -2.00 -6.55
N ASP A 199 29.21 -2.09 -7.37
CA ASP A 199 29.66 -1.01 -8.27
C ASP A 199 28.63 -0.63 -9.34
N ASP A 200 27.66 -1.50 -9.64
CA ASP A 200 26.62 -1.29 -10.66
C ASP A 200 25.20 -1.28 -10.07
N ILE A 201 25.04 -1.34 -8.75
CA ILE A 201 23.74 -1.14 -8.09
C ILE A 201 23.47 0.36 -7.94
N ALA A 202 22.49 0.87 -8.68
CA ALA A 202 22.02 2.25 -8.59
C ALA A 202 21.22 2.50 -7.31
N ALA A 203 20.34 1.57 -6.95
CA ALA A 203 19.48 1.71 -5.77
C ALA A 203 18.99 0.38 -5.20
N VAL A 204 18.70 0.41 -3.90
CA VAL A 204 17.85 -0.55 -3.21
C VAL A 204 16.47 0.08 -3.03
N ILE A 205 15.41 -0.58 -3.49
CA ILE A 205 14.02 -0.17 -3.24
C ILE A 205 13.35 -1.16 -2.28
N ALA A 206 12.72 -0.63 -1.22
CA ALA A 206 12.07 -1.42 -0.17
C ALA A 206 10.74 -0.81 0.26
N GLU A 207 9.74 -1.64 0.55
CA GLU A 207 8.64 -1.23 1.43
C GLU A 207 9.17 -1.24 2.88
N PRO A 208 9.16 -0.13 3.64
CA PRO A 208 9.68 -0.12 5.01
C PRO A 208 8.94 -1.09 5.94
N VAL A 209 7.65 -1.29 5.67
CA VAL A 209 6.82 -2.39 6.16
C VAL A 209 6.20 -3.00 4.91
N SER A 210 6.42 -4.28 4.66
CA SER A 210 5.77 -4.89 3.49
C SER A 210 4.27 -5.00 3.73
N GLY A 211 3.47 -4.60 2.74
CA GLY A 211 2.01 -4.76 2.77
C GLY A 211 1.46 -5.73 1.73
N ASN A 212 2.22 -6.05 0.67
CA ASN A 212 1.78 -6.87 -0.47
C ASN A 212 2.04 -8.39 -0.29
N MET A 213 2.55 -8.78 0.87
CA MET A 213 2.65 -10.16 1.34
C MET A 213 1.93 -10.35 2.68
N GLY A 214 0.90 -9.53 2.91
CA GLY A 214 0.38 -9.21 4.23
C GLY A 214 1.31 -8.25 4.94
N VAL A 215 0.93 -7.83 6.17
CA VAL A 215 1.77 -6.93 6.95
C VAL A 215 2.97 -7.69 7.49
N VAL A 216 4.16 -7.39 6.98
CA VAL A 216 5.43 -7.96 7.44
C VAL A 216 6.37 -6.81 7.83
N PRO A 217 6.49 -6.51 9.13
CA PRO A 217 7.43 -5.51 9.64
C PRO A 217 8.89 -5.89 9.34
N PRO A 218 9.80 -4.90 9.33
CA PRO A 218 11.22 -5.18 9.21
C PRO A 218 11.71 -5.90 10.47
N THR A 219 12.58 -6.89 10.33
CA THR A 219 13.28 -7.48 11.47
C THR A 219 14.23 -6.46 12.07
N GLU A 220 14.68 -6.72 13.31
CA GLU A 220 15.56 -5.81 14.03
C GLU A 220 16.78 -5.41 13.17
N ASN A 221 17.01 -4.09 13.06
CA ASN A 221 18.08 -3.45 12.30
C ASN A 221 18.05 -3.64 10.77
N PHE A 222 17.06 -4.33 10.18
CA PHE A 222 17.05 -4.57 8.73
C PHE A 222 17.14 -3.26 7.92
N LEU A 223 16.29 -2.28 8.20
CA LEU A 223 16.29 -0.99 7.49
C LEU A 223 17.58 -0.19 7.74
N GLN A 224 18.12 -0.24 8.95
CA GLN A 224 19.38 0.41 9.33
C GLN A 224 20.55 -0.19 8.55
N GLU A 225 20.59 -1.51 8.40
CA GLU A 225 21.60 -2.19 7.59
C GLU A 225 21.46 -1.89 6.10
N LEU A 226 20.23 -1.80 5.56
CA LEU A 226 20.02 -1.33 4.18
C LEU A 226 20.60 0.08 3.98
N ARG A 227 20.35 0.99 4.92
CA ARG A 227 20.88 2.36 4.87
C ARG A 227 22.42 2.34 4.88
N LYS A 228 23.02 1.60 5.79
CA LYS A 228 24.47 1.49 5.91
C LYS A 228 25.10 0.92 4.63
N ILE A 229 24.59 -0.21 4.13
CA ILE A 229 25.12 -0.89 2.94
C ILE A 229 25.03 0.03 1.71
N THR A 230 23.90 0.70 1.51
CA THR A 230 23.73 1.61 0.37
C THR A 230 24.69 2.81 0.44
N GLU A 231 24.87 3.41 1.62
CA GLU A 231 25.83 4.51 1.82
C GLU A 231 27.27 4.07 1.55
N GLU A 232 27.71 2.94 2.12
CA GLU A 232 29.07 2.41 1.97
C GLU A 232 29.42 2.10 0.50
N ASN A 233 28.43 1.80 -0.34
CA ASN A 233 28.62 1.41 -1.74
C ASN A 233 28.22 2.50 -2.74
N GLY A 234 27.79 3.69 -2.28
CA GLY A 234 27.35 4.78 -3.15
C GLY A 234 26.08 4.48 -3.96
N SER A 235 25.24 3.56 -3.48
CA SER A 235 23.90 3.30 -4.01
C SER A 235 22.87 4.14 -3.27
N LEU A 236 21.73 4.43 -3.90
CA LEU A 236 20.64 5.13 -3.22
C LEU A 236 19.74 4.16 -2.46
N LEU A 237 19.26 4.56 -1.29
CA LEU A 237 18.15 3.89 -0.61
C LEU A 237 16.84 4.56 -1.01
N ILE A 238 15.90 3.79 -1.54
CA ILE A 238 14.55 4.24 -1.91
C ILE A 238 13.55 3.54 -1.00
N PHE A 239 12.77 4.30 -0.24
CA PHE A 239 11.59 3.76 0.42
C PHE A 239 10.37 3.93 -0.46
N ASP A 240 9.71 2.81 -0.74
CA ASP A 240 8.37 2.80 -1.27
C ASP A 240 7.37 2.92 -0.11
N GLU A 241 6.99 4.16 0.17
CA GLU A 241 5.98 4.52 1.15
C GLU A 241 4.61 4.77 0.51
N VAL A 242 4.33 4.17 -0.65
CA VAL A 242 3.00 4.27 -1.28
C VAL A 242 1.90 3.73 -0.36
N MET A 243 2.18 2.70 0.43
CA MET A 243 1.25 2.15 1.43
C MET A 243 1.49 2.67 2.85
N THR A 244 2.75 2.75 3.27
CA THR A 244 3.11 3.11 4.65
C THR A 244 3.08 4.62 4.91
N GLY A 245 3.22 5.43 3.86
CA GLY A 245 3.27 6.88 3.91
C GLY A 245 2.01 7.48 4.52
N PHE A 246 2.19 8.32 5.53
CA PHE A 246 1.12 8.92 6.32
C PHE A 246 0.17 7.92 6.98
N ARG A 247 0.53 6.62 7.04
CA ARG A 247 -0.29 5.57 7.64
C ARG A 247 0.37 4.95 8.85
N VAL A 248 1.57 4.38 8.70
CA VAL A 248 2.26 3.66 9.80
C VAL A 248 2.43 4.57 11.02
N GLY A 249 2.84 5.82 10.80
CA GLY A 249 2.92 6.85 11.82
C GLY A 249 2.80 8.24 11.21
N TYR A 250 2.83 9.26 12.07
CA TYR A 250 2.78 10.66 11.64
C TYR A 250 3.85 10.91 10.58
N ASN A 251 5.13 10.84 10.90
CA ASN A 251 6.21 11.07 9.91
C ASN A 251 6.51 9.86 9.01
N SER A 252 5.46 9.12 8.61
CA SER A 252 5.54 7.91 7.79
C SER A 252 6.39 6.79 8.44
N ALA A 253 6.68 5.70 7.74
CA ALA A 253 7.47 4.61 8.31
C ALA A 253 8.94 5.01 8.53
N GLN A 254 9.52 5.86 7.68
CA GLN A 254 10.88 6.38 7.89
C GLN A 254 11.03 7.11 9.22
N GLY A 255 10.04 7.92 9.62
CA GLY A 255 10.02 8.58 10.92
C GLY A 255 9.74 7.60 12.07
N TYR A 256 8.89 6.60 11.84
CA TYR A 256 8.58 5.57 12.84
C TYR A 256 9.79 4.69 13.18
N PHE A 257 10.57 4.26 12.18
CA PHE A 257 11.75 3.41 12.37
C PHE A 257 13.07 4.19 12.52
N GLY A 258 13.04 5.51 12.33
CA GLY A 258 14.22 6.36 12.45
C GLY A 258 15.29 6.09 11.38
N VAL A 259 14.88 5.76 10.15
CA VAL A 259 15.79 5.51 9.02
C VAL A 259 15.43 6.42 7.85
N THR A 260 16.36 7.28 7.45
CA THR A 260 16.15 8.26 6.37
C THR A 260 16.66 7.72 5.02
N PRO A 261 15.79 7.45 4.04
CA PRO A 261 16.20 7.07 2.69
C PRO A 261 16.73 8.27 1.89
N ASP A 262 17.35 8.04 0.75
CA ASP A 262 17.72 9.11 -0.20
C ASP A 262 16.51 9.64 -0.97
N MET A 263 15.58 8.74 -1.31
CA MET A 263 14.31 9.06 -1.95
C MET A 263 13.14 8.28 -1.33
N THR A 264 11.96 8.90 -1.35
CA THR A 264 10.70 8.31 -0.91
C THR A 264 9.69 8.37 -2.05
N CYS A 265 9.00 7.25 -2.30
CA CYS A 265 7.83 7.18 -3.18
C CYS A 265 6.56 7.20 -2.33
N LEU A 266 5.55 7.96 -2.75
CA LEU A 266 4.28 8.16 -2.05
C LEU A 266 3.12 7.90 -3.01
N GLY A 267 1.97 7.58 -2.44
CA GLY A 267 0.71 7.39 -3.13
C GLY A 267 -0.40 7.19 -2.13
N LYS A 268 -1.53 6.63 -2.60
CA LYS A 268 -2.69 6.32 -1.76
C LYS A 268 -3.17 7.49 -0.90
N VAL A 269 -2.74 7.58 0.36
CA VAL A 269 -3.19 8.59 1.34
C VAL A 269 -2.90 10.02 0.86
N ILE A 270 -1.78 10.25 0.16
CA ILE A 270 -1.43 11.58 -0.38
C ILE A 270 -2.49 12.12 -1.35
N GLY A 271 -3.31 11.26 -1.96
CA GLY A 271 -4.39 11.65 -2.85
C GLY A 271 -5.77 11.75 -2.19
N GLY A 272 -5.93 11.34 -0.93
CA GLY A 272 -7.22 11.40 -0.24
C GLY A 272 -8.36 10.67 -0.95
N GLY A 273 -8.04 9.59 -1.68
CA GLY A 273 -8.98 8.85 -2.53
C GLY A 273 -8.94 9.20 -4.01
N LEU A 274 -8.18 10.22 -4.43
CA LEU A 274 -7.96 10.57 -5.83
C LEU A 274 -6.62 10.01 -6.35
N PRO A 275 -6.46 9.80 -7.68
CA PRO A 275 -5.21 9.32 -8.27
C PRO A 275 -4.05 10.32 -8.11
N VAL A 276 -3.21 10.09 -7.10
CA VAL A 276 -1.98 10.84 -6.83
C VAL A 276 -0.88 9.86 -6.41
N GLY A 277 0.30 10.08 -6.95
CA GLY A 277 1.56 9.62 -6.37
C GLY A 277 2.52 10.78 -6.23
N ALA A 278 3.65 10.55 -5.58
CA ALA A 278 4.76 11.48 -5.59
C ALA A 278 6.07 10.75 -5.41
N TYR A 279 7.17 11.32 -5.91
CA TYR A 279 8.51 10.91 -5.51
C TYR A 279 9.27 12.16 -5.08
N GLY A 280 10.02 12.04 -4.00
CA GLY A 280 10.81 13.14 -3.43
C GLY A 280 12.00 12.60 -2.67
N GLY A 281 12.85 13.47 -2.19
CA GLY A 281 14.09 13.06 -1.53
C GLY A 281 15.04 14.21 -1.33
N ARG A 282 16.32 13.89 -1.17
CA ARG A 282 17.39 14.88 -1.13
C ARG A 282 17.37 15.77 -2.37
N ARG A 283 17.56 17.07 -2.17
CA ARG A 283 17.44 18.10 -3.20
C ARG A 283 18.39 17.86 -4.37
N ASP A 284 19.65 17.52 -4.09
CA ASP A 284 20.67 17.30 -5.12
C ASP A 284 20.32 16.14 -6.06
N ILE A 285 19.61 15.13 -5.56
CA ILE A 285 19.11 14.01 -6.37
C ILE A 285 17.91 14.46 -7.22
N ILE A 286 16.93 15.11 -6.61
CA ILE A 286 15.68 15.49 -7.31
C ILE A 286 15.91 16.61 -8.34
N GLU A 287 16.89 17.50 -8.13
CA GLU A 287 17.27 18.54 -9.11
C GLU A 287 17.88 17.97 -10.40
N SER A 288 18.23 16.68 -10.45
CA SER A 288 18.60 15.99 -11.69
C SER A 288 17.43 15.76 -12.66
N VAL A 289 16.18 15.95 -12.19
CA VAL A 289 14.96 15.78 -12.98
C VAL A 289 14.66 17.03 -13.80
N ALA A 290 14.19 16.84 -15.03
CA ALA A 290 13.69 17.92 -15.88
C ALA A 290 12.55 18.71 -15.18
N PRO A 291 12.51 20.05 -15.31
CA PRO A 291 13.35 20.88 -16.19
C PRO A 291 14.67 21.35 -15.58
N THR A 292 14.94 21.06 -14.31
CA THR A 292 16.19 21.50 -13.62
C THR A 292 17.40 20.72 -14.13
N GLY A 293 17.26 19.40 -14.26
CA GLY A 293 18.28 18.51 -14.81
C GLY A 293 17.82 17.80 -16.09
N SER A 294 18.56 16.76 -16.48
CA SER A 294 18.36 16.05 -17.76
C SER A 294 17.50 14.80 -17.67
N ILE A 295 17.18 14.30 -16.47
CA ILE A 295 16.40 13.07 -16.32
C ILE A 295 14.92 13.39 -16.58
N TYR A 296 14.38 12.86 -17.67
CA TYR A 296 13.03 13.23 -18.10
C TYR A 296 11.93 12.46 -17.34
N GLN A 297 10.96 13.23 -16.85
CA GLN A 297 9.67 12.77 -16.37
C GLN A 297 8.66 13.91 -16.55
N ALA A 298 7.47 13.58 -17.05
CA ALA A 298 6.34 14.49 -17.18
C ALA A 298 5.04 13.70 -16.99
N GLY A 299 3.94 14.41 -16.70
CA GLY A 299 2.60 13.83 -16.64
C GLY A 299 1.55 14.92 -16.83
N THR A 300 0.64 14.73 -17.80
CA THR A 300 -0.32 15.76 -18.23
C THR A 300 -1.28 16.18 -17.10
N LEU A 301 -1.62 15.25 -16.21
CA LEU A 301 -2.55 15.48 -15.09
C LEU A 301 -1.83 15.50 -13.74
N SER A 302 -0.50 15.46 -13.73
CA SER A 302 0.27 15.57 -12.49
C SER A 302 0.05 16.95 -11.88
N GLY A 303 -0.16 17.03 -10.57
CA GLY A 303 -0.40 18.30 -9.87
C GLY A 303 -1.78 18.94 -10.10
N ASN A 304 -2.76 18.22 -10.66
CA ASN A 304 -4.07 18.81 -10.92
C ASN A 304 -4.78 19.32 -9.63
N PRO A 305 -5.45 20.50 -9.66
CA PRO A 305 -6.06 21.13 -8.48
C PRO A 305 -7.01 20.24 -7.69
N LEU A 306 -7.75 19.36 -8.36
CA LEU A 306 -8.73 18.50 -7.71
C LEU A 306 -8.03 17.51 -6.77
N ALA A 307 -7.01 16.83 -7.28
CA ALA A 307 -6.26 15.84 -6.52
C ALA A 307 -5.36 16.47 -5.46
N MET A 308 -4.77 17.64 -5.75
CA MET A 308 -3.99 18.39 -4.77
C MET A 308 -4.86 18.88 -3.60
N THR A 309 -6.09 19.33 -3.88
CA THR A 309 -7.06 19.72 -2.84
C THR A 309 -7.42 18.54 -1.94
N ALA A 310 -7.77 17.37 -2.51
CA ALA A 310 -8.09 16.19 -1.71
C ALA A 310 -6.92 15.76 -0.81
N GLY A 311 -5.70 15.73 -1.38
CA GLY A 311 -4.49 15.40 -0.64
C GLY A 311 -4.22 16.38 0.50
N TYR A 312 -4.29 17.68 0.22
CA TYR A 312 -4.03 18.73 1.21
C TYR A 312 -5.01 18.67 2.38
N GLU A 313 -6.32 18.56 2.12
CA GLU A 313 -7.33 18.44 3.18
C GLU A 313 -7.15 17.14 3.98
N THR A 314 -6.83 16.04 3.30
CA THR A 314 -6.58 14.74 3.95
C THR A 314 -5.40 14.81 4.91
N LEU A 315 -4.27 15.35 4.46
CA LEU A 315 -3.06 15.41 5.27
C LEU A 315 -3.14 16.47 6.38
N THR A 316 -3.80 17.60 6.12
CA THR A 316 -4.00 18.66 7.13
C THR A 316 -4.93 18.21 8.27
N ALA A 317 -5.86 17.32 7.98
CA ALA A 317 -6.77 16.74 8.96
C ALA A 317 -6.12 15.71 9.90
N LEU A 318 -4.88 15.30 9.64
CA LEU A 318 -4.14 14.31 10.42
C LEU A 318 -3.13 14.99 11.33
N ASP A 319 -3.16 14.63 12.61
CA ASP A 319 -2.20 15.02 13.63
C ASP A 319 -1.64 13.78 14.36
N ALA A 320 -0.69 13.96 15.28
CA ALA A 320 -0.12 12.84 16.04
C ALA A 320 -1.18 12.02 16.80
N SER A 321 -2.20 12.70 17.37
CA SER A 321 -3.27 12.05 18.12
C SER A 321 -4.14 11.14 17.24
N SER A 322 -4.26 11.46 15.95
CA SER A 322 -4.96 10.63 14.96
C SER A 322 -4.32 9.24 14.86
N TYR A 323 -2.99 9.17 14.89
CA TYR A 323 -2.24 7.90 14.83
C TYR A 323 -2.29 7.17 16.16
N GLU A 324 -2.22 7.87 17.29
CA GLU A 324 -2.39 7.28 18.62
C GLU A 324 -3.75 6.60 18.77
N GLU A 325 -4.81 7.26 18.31
CA GLU A 325 -6.18 6.73 18.40
C GLU A 325 -6.40 5.54 17.44
N ILE A 326 -5.85 5.60 16.22
CA ILE A 326 -5.87 4.44 15.33
C ILE A 326 -5.08 3.28 15.95
N ASN A 327 -3.91 3.54 16.52
CA ASN A 327 -3.08 2.51 17.15
C ASN A 327 -3.80 1.84 18.33
N ARG A 328 -4.49 2.61 19.17
CA ARG A 328 -5.33 2.08 20.26
C ARG A 328 -6.40 1.11 19.74
N LYS A 329 -7.04 1.44 18.61
CA LYS A 329 -8.06 0.58 17.98
C LYS A 329 -7.45 -0.66 17.35
N VAL A 330 -6.28 -0.53 16.73
CA VAL A 330 -5.51 -1.68 16.23
C VAL A 330 -5.14 -2.63 17.38
N ASP A 331 -4.71 -2.10 18.53
CA ASP A 331 -4.39 -2.91 19.71
C ASP A 331 -5.62 -3.70 20.20
N LYS A 332 -6.76 -3.02 20.33
CA LYS A 332 -8.03 -3.66 20.71
C LYS A 332 -8.44 -4.75 19.71
N LEU A 333 -8.34 -4.46 18.42
CA LEU A 333 -8.67 -5.41 17.35
C LEU A 333 -7.74 -6.63 17.40
N ALA A 334 -6.43 -6.43 17.46
CA ALA A 334 -5.44 -7.49 17.51
C ALA A 334 -5.64 -8.41 18.71
N GLU A 335 -5.90 -7.86 19.89
CA GLU A 335 -6.19 -8.66 21.09
C GLU A 335 -7.49 -9.46 20.95
N GLY A 336 -8.53 -8.87 20.35
CA GLY A 336 -9.78 -9.57 20.05
C GLY A 336 -9.60 -10.77 19.11
N TYR A 337 -8.81 -10.61 18.04
CA TYR A 337 -8.46 -11.71 17.13
C TYR A 337 -7.65 -12.80 17.85
N LYS A 338 -6.67 -12.40 18.65
CA LYS A 338 -5.83 -13.32 19.40
C LYS A 338 -6.65 -14.16 20.38
N GLN A 339 -7.54 -13.53 21.14
CA GLN A 339 -8.41 -14.25 22.07
C GLN A 339 -9.35 -15.21 21.33
N ALA A 340 -9.99 -14.76 20.25
CA ALA A 340 -10.84 -15.63 19.44
C ALA A 340 -10.07 -16.82 18.85
N ALA A 341 -8.84 -16.61 18.38
CA ALA A 341 -8.00 -17.68 17.86
C ALA A 341 -7.68 -18.74 18.94
N ILE A 342 -7.44 -18.32 20.19
CA ILE A 342 -7.26 -19.22 21.32
C ILE A 342 -8.55 -20.01 21.60
N ASP A 343 -9.69 -19.32 21.69
CA ASP A 343 -10.97 -19.93 22.09
C ASP A 343 -11.46 -20.98 21.09
N TYR A 344 -11.20 -20.77 19.79
CA TYR A 344 -11.58 -21.69 18.71
C TYR A 344 -10.42 -22.57 18.22
N ASP A 345 -9.23 -22.47 18.83
CA ASP A 345 -8.03 -23.22 18.45
C ASP A 345 -7.74 -23.10 16.93
N ILE A 346 -7.59 -21.85 16.49
CA ILE A 346 -7.24 -21.45 15.13
C ILE A 346 -5.77 -21.00 15.12
N PRO A 347 -4.89 -21.60 14.29
CA PRO A 347 -3.54 -21.10 14.06
C PRO A 347 -3.61 -19.67 13.54
N LEU A 348 -3.12 -18.72 14.31
CA LEU A 348 -3.15 -17.31 13.94
C LEU A 348 -1.86 -16.61 14.37
N GLN A 349 -1.20 -16.00 13.41
CA GLN A 349 -0.09 -15.10 13.64
C GLN A 349 -0.48 -13.67 13.28
N ILE A 350 -0.21 -12.74 14.19
CA ILE A 350 -0.61 -11.33 14.05
C ILE A 350 0.64 -10.47 13.95
N ASN A 351 0.80 -9.81 12.82
CA ASN A 351 1.87 -8.85 12.62
C ASN A 351 1.33 -7.42 12.69
N ARG A 352 2.15 -6.52 13.22
CA ARG A 352 1.80 -5.10 13.34
C ARG A 352 3.02 -4.21 13.16
N ALA A 353 2.83 -3.09 12.47
CA ALA A 353 3.76 -1.97 12.47
C ALA A 353 2.98 -0.64 12.48
N GLY A 354 3.05 0.09 13.59
CA GLY A 354 2.20 1.25 13.81
C GLY A 354 0.72 0.91 13.63
N SER A 355 0.06 1.61 12.69
CA SER A 355 -1.36 1.41 12.39
C SER A 355 -1.67 0.26 11.42
N MET A 356 -0.66 -0.34 10.80
CA MET A 356 -0.85 -1.48 9.89
C MET A 356 -0.88 -2.78 10.69
N VAL A 357 -1.87 -3.63 10.42
CA VAL A 357 -2.03 -4.94 11.06
C VAL A 357 -2.40 -6.00 10.02
N GLY A 358 -1.84 -7.20 10.17
CA GLY A 358 -2.11 -8.35 9.30
C GLY A 358 -2.33 -9.61 10.13
N PHE A 359 -3.20 -10.48 9.63
CA PHE A 359 -3.64 -11.71 10.29
C PHE A 359 -3.33 -12.90 9.39
N PHE A 360 -2.45 -13.79 9.81
CA PHE A 360 -2.00 -14.95 9.04
C PHE A 360 -2.48 -16.24 9.67
N PHE A 361 -3.16 -17.09 8.91
CA PHE A 361 -3.66 -18.37 9.42
C PHE A 361 -2.55 -19.43 9.50
N THR A 362 -1.58 -19.23 10.40
CA THR A 362 -0.43 -20.10 10.65
C THR A 362 0.04 -19.95 12.10
N ASN A 363 0.79 -20.94 12.61
CA ASN A 363 1.49 -20.86 13.90
C ASN A 363 2.92 -20.32 13.75
N GLU A 364 3.44 -20.23 12.53
CA GLU A 364 4.81 -19.81 12.27
C GLU A 364 4.95 -18.29 12.33
N PRO A 365 6.05 -17.75 12.88
CA PRO A 365 6.38 -16.34 12.74
C PRO A 365 6.47 -15.94 11.26
N VAL A 366 5.69 -14.94 10.85
CA VAL A 366 5.70 -14.43 9.48
C VAL A 366 6.67 -13.25 9.39
N ILE A 367 7.88 -13.52 8.91
CA ILE A 367 8.98 -12.54 8.85
C ILE A 367 9.44 -12.23 7.42
N ASN A 368 8.96 -12.96 6.43
CA ASN A 368 9.31 -12.78 5.01
C ASN A 368 8.23 -13.42 4.12
N PHE A 369 8.44 -13.38 2.80
CA PHE A 369 7.47 -13.93 1.86
C PHE A 369 7.28 -15.44 2.00
N GLU A 370 8.37 -16.19 2.20
CA GLU A 370 8.33 -17.65 2.34
C GLU A 370 7.47 -18.07 3.54
N THR A 371 7.68 -17.47 4.70
CA THR A 371 6.88 -17.73 5.91
C THR A 371 5.43 -17.25 5.77
N ALA A 372 5.18 -16.16 5.02
CA ALA A 372 3.82 -15.70 4.73
C ALA A 372 3.04 -16.72 3.87
N GLN A 373 3.71 -17.40 2.94
CA GLN A 373 3.10 -18.41 2.07
C GLN A 373 2.63 -19.67 2.81
N ASN A 374 3.10 -19.88 4.05
CA ASN A 374 2.68 -21.01 4.89
C ASN A 374 1.30 -20.78 5.54
N ALA A 375 0.68 -19.61 5.37
CA ALA A 375 -0.68 -19.35 5.84
C ALA A 375 -1.71 -20.25 5.16
N ASN A 376 -2.64 -20.79 5.94
CA ASN A 376 -3.73 -21.63 5.44
C ASN A 376 -4.76 -20.79 4.67
N LEU A 377 -4.70 -20.86 3.33
CA LEU A 377 -5.57 -20.10 2.44
C LEU A 377 -7.03 -20.58 2.47
N ASP A 378 -7.28 -21.85 2.80
CA ASP A 378 -8.64 -22.36 2.95
C ASP A 378 -9.31 -21.77 4.19
N TYR A 379 -8.60 -21.75 5.32
CA TYR A 379 -9.06 -21.06 6.54
C TYR A 379 -9.33 -19.58 6.26
N PHE A 380 -8.44 -18.90 5.54
CA PHE A 380 -8.65 -17.51 5.14
C PHE A 380 -9.92 -17.33 4.31
N ALA A 381 -10.17 -18.19 3.32
CA ALA A 381 -11.36 -18.09 2.47
C ALA A 381 -12.67 -18.36 3.25
N GLN A 382 -12.68 -19.37 4.13
CA GLN A 382 -13.81 -19.64 5.03
C GLN A 382 -14.09 -18.47 5.98
N TYR A 383 -13.04 -17.96 6.62
CA TYR A 383 -13.09 -16.78 7.48
C TYR A 383 -13.62 -15.56 6.72
N TYR A 384 -13.09 -15.27 5.54
CA TYR A 384 -13.48 -14.11 4.73
C TYR A 384 -14.98 -14.16 4.39
N ARG A 385 -15.47 -15.31 3.90
CA ARG A 385 -16.90 -15.51 3.59
C ARG A 385 -17.77 -15.28 4.83
N ALA A 386 -17.37 -15.80 5.98
CA ALA A 386 -18.11 -15.60 7.22
C ALA A 386 -18.12 -14.13 7.67
N MET A 387 -17.00 -13.42 7.54
CA MET A 387 -16.90 -11.99 7.87
C MET A 387 -17.79 -11.12 6.98
N ILE A 388 -17.87 -11.43 5.69
CA ILE A 388 -18.77 -10.74 4.75
C ILE A 388 -20.24 -10.91 5.18
N GLU A 389 -20.66 -12.12 5.55
CA GLU A 389 -22.02 -12.36 6.05
C GLU A 389 -22.34 -11.55 7.32
N GLU A 390 -21.36 -11.38 8.21
CA GLU A 390 -21.49 -10.55 9.42
C GLU A 390 -21.39 -9.04 9.14
N GLY A 391 -21.14 -8.63 7.89
CA GLY A 391 -21.07 -7.21 7.51
C GLY A 391 -19.72 -6.56 7.72
N ILE A 392 -18.64 -7.32 7.63
CA ILE A 392 -17.27 -6.80 7.68
C ILE A 392 -16.62 -7.03 6.32
N LEU A 393 -16.28 -5.93 5.63
CA LEU A 393 -15.50 -5.99 4.40
C LEU A 393 -14.02 -5.90 4.74
N LEU A 394 -13.31 -6.99 4.47
CA LEU A 394 -11.85 -7.08 4.59
C LEU A 394 -11.20 -7.06 3.20
N PRO A 395 -9.88 -6.92 3.10
CA PRO A 395 -9.16 -7.22 1.86
C PRO A 395 -9.41 -8.69 1.44
N PRO A 396 -9.87 -8.98 0.21
CA PRO A 396 -10.08 -10.35 -0.30
C PRO A 396 -8.78 -11.09 -0.62
N SER A 397 -7.79 -11.06 0.28
CA SER A 397 -6.50 -11.74 0.13
C SER A 397 -5.81 -11.91 1.49
N GLN A 398 -5.28 -13.11 1.76
CA GLN A 398 -4.40 -13.37 2.92
C GLN A 398 -3.16 -12.49 2.90
N PHE A 399 -2.73 -12.09 1.71
CA PHE A 399 -1.48 -11.36 1.51
C PHE A 399 -1.68 -9.84 1.50
N GLU A 400 -2.66 -9.34 2.26
CA GLU A 400 -2.96 -7.93 2.42
C GLU A 400 -3.16 -7.58 3.89
N GLY A 401 -2.82 -6.34 4.25
CA GLY A 401 -3.07 -5.80 5.58
C GLY A 401 -4.48 -5.23 5.73
N VAL A 402 -4.98 -5.19 6.95
CA VAL A 402 -6.24 -4.53 7.31
C VAL A 402 -5.98 -3.04 7.58
N PHE A 403 -6.80 -2.17 7.00
CA PHE A 403 -6.66 -0.72 7.13
C PHE A 403 -7.71 -0.15 8.06
N LEU A 404 -7.28 0.62 9.06
CA LEU A 404 -8.16 1.47 9.86
C LEU A 404 -8.18 2.91 9.34
N SER A 405 -9.27 3.60 9.64
CA SER A 405 -9.44 5.04 9.41
C SER A 405 -9.73 5.77 10.72
N THR A 406 -9.60 7.10 10.73
CA THR A 406 -10.04 7.94 11.84
C THR A 406 -11.56 7.87 12.08
N ALA A 407 -12.33 7.40 11.10
CA ALA A 407 -13.77 7.26 11.18
C ALA A 407 -14.23 5.95 11.84
N HIS A 408 -13.35 4.96 12.03
CA HIS A 408 -13.70 3.75 12.77
C HIS A 408 -13.98 4.11 14.23
N THR A 409 -15.15 3.71 14.72
CA THR A 409 -15.57 3.91 16.11
C THR A 409 -15.19 2.72 16.98
N ASP A 410 -15.20 2.86 18.31
CA ASP A 410 -15.03 1.71 19.19
C ASP A 410 -16.12 0.64 18.98
N GLU A 411 -17.33 1.06 18.62
CA GLU A 411 -18.45 0.17 18.27
C GLU A 411 -18.15 -0.63 16.98
N ASP A 412 -17.52 -0.02 15.97
CA ASP A 412 -17.09 -0.73 14.78
C ASP A 412 -16.06 -1.82 15.12
N ILE A 413 -15.11 -1.50 16.02
CA ILE A 413 -14.11 -2.47 16.50
C ILE A 413 -14.78 -3.60 17.27
N ASP A 414 -15.70 -3.29 18.18
CA ASP A 414 -16.42 -4.31 18.98
C ASP A 414 -17.24 -5.25 18.08
N LYS A 415 -18.01 -4.70 17.13
CA LYS A 415 -18.75 -5.50 16.14
C LYS A 415 -17.84 -6.38 15.29
N THR A 416 -16.66 -5.87 14.95
CA THR A 416 -15.68 -6.65 14.18
C THR A 416 -15.15 -7.82 15.00
N ILE A 417 -14.85 -7.62 16.28
CA ILE A 417 -14.39 -8.71 17.18
C ILE A 417 -15.50 -9.75 17.37
N GLU A 418 -16.75 -9.33 17.51
CA GLU A 418 -17.90 -10.26 17.56
C GLU A 418 -18.03 -11.08 16.26
N ALA A 419 -17.85 -10.43 15.10
CA ALA A 419 -17.87 -11.10 13.80
C ALA A 419 -16.73 -12.13 13.67
N VAL A 420 -15.52 -11.79 14.15
CA VAL A 420 -14.37 -12.71 14.16
C VAL A 420 -14.65 -13.96 14.97
N ASN A 421 -15.24 -13.83 16.16
CA ASN A 421 -15.64 -14.97 16.98
C ASN A 421 -16.61 -15.90 16.24
N LYS A 422 -17.63 -15.33 15.59
CA LYS A 422 -18.58 -16.11 14.78
C LYS A 422 -17.90 -16.74 13.57
N ALA A 423 -16.99 -16.04 12.90
CA ALA A 423 -16.27 -16.54 11.74
C ALA A 423 -15.37 -17.72 12.12
N PHE A 424 -14.57 -17.59 13.17
CA PHE A 424 -13.69 -18.67 13.65
C PHE A 424 -14.46 -19.89 14.13
N SER A 425 -15.64 -19.71 14.74
CA SER A 425 -16.52 -20.84 15.12
C SER A 425 -17.03 -21.67 13.94
N LYS A 426 -16.98 -21.10 12.71
CA LYS A 426 -17.44 -21.74 11.47
C LYS A 426 -16.30 -22.33 10.63
N ILE A 427 -15.03 -22.16 11.02
CA ILE A 427 -13.90 -22.73 10.28
C ILE A 427 -13.90 -24.25 10.48
N GLU A 428 -13.98 -24.98 9.36
CA GLU A 428 -13.80 -26.43 9.31
C GLU A 428 -12.30 -26.76 9.36
N LYS A 429 -11.89 -27.53 10.38
CA LYS A 429 -10.48 -27.82 10.69
C LYS A 429 -9.90 -29.02 9.94
#